data_AF-A0A2L2L8H7-F1
#
_entry.id   AF-A0A2L2L8H7-F1
#
_cell.length_a   1.000
_cell.length_b   1.000
_cell.length_c   1.000
_cell.angle_alpha   90.00
_cell.angle_beta   90.00
_cell.angle_gamma   90.00
#
_symmetry.space_group_name_H-M   'P 1'
#
loop_
_entity.id
_entity.type
_entity.pdbx_description
1 polymer ?
#
loop_
_entity_poly.entity_id
_entity_poly.type
_entity_poly.pdbx_seq_one_letter_code
_entity_poly.pdbx_strand_id
1 'polypeptide(L)' 'MSKFVIDKTDCLDSAARNLNDLLDVICALQFDATDGPVDRRIDSLLWIARDMAEGIVARMGNRSASSIGETAE' A
#
# COMPACT_ATOMS: atom_id res chain seq x y z
N MET A 1 4.46 -32.22 -4.98
CA MET A 1 4.13 -31.05 -4.15
C MET A 1 4.32 -29.82 -5.03
N SER A 2 3.23 -29.15 -5.42
CA SER A 2 3.30 -27.98 -6.30
C SER A 2 3.87 -26.81 -5.50
N LYS A 3 5.02 -26.27 -5.94
CA LYS A 3 5.61 -25.06 -5.37
C LYS A 3 4.68 -23.91 -5.75
N PHE A 4 3.85 -23.43 -4.82
CA PHE A 4 3.14 -22.18 -4.99
C PHE A 4 4.18 -21.06 -5.04
N VAL A 5 4.59 -20.72 -6.25
CA VAL A 5 5.35 -19.50 -6.52
C VAL A 5 4.31 -18.39 -6.39
N ILE A 6 4.23 -17.79 -5.21
CA ILE A 6 3.50 -16.54 -5.02
C ILE A 6 4.16 -15.55 -5.96
N ASP A 7 3.47 -15.19 -7.03
CA ASP A 7 4.00 -14.24 -7.97
C ASP A 7 4.19 -12.91 -7.24
N LYS A 8 5.39 -12.36 -7.35
CA LYS A 8 5.78 -11.16 -6.59
C LYS A 8 4.88 -9.99 -7.02
N THR A 9 4.31 -10.04 -8.22
CA THR A 9 3.30 -9.12 -8.76
C THR A 9 2.03 -9.11 -7.92
N ASP A 10 1.50 -10.28 -7.55
CA ASP A 10 0.29 -10.41 -6.73
C ASP A 10 0.42 -9.73 -5.36
N CYS A 11 1.62 -9.72 -4.78
CA CYS A 11 1.84 -9.13 -3.47
C CYS A 11 1.86 -7.59 -3.50
N LEU A 12 2.23 -6.96 -4.61
CA LEU A 12 2.13 -5.50 -4.74
C LEU A 12 0.71 -5.05 -5.04
N ASP A 13 0.00 -5.77 -5.91
CA ASP A 13 -1.39 -5.45 -6.20
C ASP A 13 -2.26 -5.62 -4.96
N SER A 14 -1.99 -6.66 -4.16
CA SER A 14 -2.63 -6.83 -2.85
C SER A 14 -2.29 -5.71 -1.87
N ALA A 15 -1.04 -5.26 -1.82
CA ALA A 15 -0.64 -4.15 -0.94
C ALA A 15 -1.29 -2.83 -1.35
N ALA A 16 -1.38 -2.55 -2.65
CA ALA A 16 -2.05 -1.36 -3.18
C ALA A 16 -3.56 -1.36 -2.87
N ARG A 17 -4.22 -2.52 -3.01
CA ARG A 17 -5.63 -2.68 -2.61
C ARG A 17 -5.82 -2.45 -1.11
N ASN A 18 -4.99 -3.06 -0.27
CA ASN A 18 -5.07 -2.86 1.18
C ASN A 18 -4.85 -1.39 1.59
N LEU A 19 -3.96 -0.67 0.90
CA LEU A 19 -3.79 0.78 1.13
C LEU A 19 -5.04 1.55 0.71
N ASN A 20 -5.65 1.20 -0.42
CA ASN A 20 -6.89 1.83 -0.88
C ASN A 20 -8.04 1.60 0.12
N ASP A 21 -8.23 0.37 0.59
CA ASP A 21 -9.24 0.04 1.61
C ASP A 21 -9.03 0.84 2.91
N LEU A 22 -7.77 0.99 3.34
CA LEU A 22 -7.43 1.80 4.52
C LEU A 22 -7.78 3.28 4.33
N LEU A 23 -7.48 3.84 3.15
CA LEU A 23 -7.82 5.23 2.83
C LEU A 23 -9.34 5.44 2.78
N ASP A 24 -10.10 4.48 2.26
CA ASP A 24 -11.56 4.55 2.26
C ASP A 24 -12.12 4.56 3.68
N VAL A 25 -11.57 3.75 4.59
CA VAL A 25 -11.94 3.77 6.02
C VAL A 25 -11.60 5.12 6.66
N ILE A 26 -10.42 5.67 6.39
CA ILE A 26 -10.01 7.00 6.90
C ILE A 26 -11.00 8.06 6.42
N CYS A 27 -11.32 8.07 5.12
CA CYS A 27 -12.27 9.01 4.53
C CYS A 27 -13.66 8.85 5.14
N ALA A 28 -14.16 7.63 5.29
CA ALA A 28 -15.43 7.38 5.95
C ALA A 28 -15.44 7.94 7.38
N LEU A 29 -14.41 7.66 8.18
CA LEU A 29 -14.31 8.20 9.55
C LEU A 29 -14.21 9.74 9.59
N GLN A 30 -13.48 10.34 8.65
CA GLN A 30 -13.25 11.78 8.63
C GLN A 30 -14.46 12.58 8.14
N PHE A 31 -15.15 12.06 7.12
CA PHE A 31 -16.24 12.76 6.44
C PHE A 31 -17.62 12.35 6.92
N ASP A 32 -17.79 11.18 7.55
CA ASP A 32 -19.03 10.78 8.22
C ASP A 32 -19.14 11.36 9.65
N ALA A 33 -18.03 11.90 10.18
CA ALA A 33 -18.00 12.67 11.43
C ALA A 33 -18.67 14.04 11.23
N THR A 34 -20.00 14.01 11.11
CA THR A 34 -20.86 15.19 11.01
C THR A 34 -20.85 15.89 12.38
N ASP A 35 -20.17 17.02 12.48
CA ASP A 35 -20.14 17.94 13.63
C ASP A 35 -19.49 17.44 14.95
N GLY A 36 -18.71 16.35 14.89
CA GLY A 36 -17.97 15.82 16.04
C GLY A 36 -16.56 16.42 16.22
N PRO A 37 -15.94 16.28 17.41
CA PRO A 37 -14.53 16.61 17.58
C PRO A 37 -13.65 15.73 16.67
N VAL A 38 -12.59 16.31 16.12
CA VAL A 38 -11.62 15.61 15.27
C VAL A 38 -11.13 14.34 15.96
N ASP A 39 -11.34 13.19 15.31
CA ASP A 39 -10.90 11.90 15.83
C ASP A 39 -9.39 11.75 15.67
N ARG A 40 -8.65 11.81 16.79
CA ARG A 40 -7.18 11.66 16.81
C ARG A 40 -6.68 10.31 16.27
N ARG A 41 -7.56 9.30 16.15
CA ARG A 41 -7.21 8.02 15.52
C ARG A 41 -6.92 8.20 14.03
N ILE A 42 -7.53 9.19 13.37
CA ILE A 42 -7.30 9.51 11.96
C ILE A 42 -5.82 9.85 11.72
N ASP A 43 -5.19 10.63 12.59
CA ASP A 43 -3.76 10.97 12.46
C ASP A 43 -2.88 9.71 12.51
N SER A 44 -3.22 8.76 13.39
CA SER A 44 -2.51 7.49 13.49
C SER A 44 -2.71 6.61 12.25
N LEU A 45 -3.94 6.56 11.72
CA LEU A 45 -4.25 5.82 10.50
C LEU A 45 -3.57 6.42 9.27
N LEU A 46 -3.49 7.76 9.17
CA LEU A 46 -2.75 8.45 8.11
C LEU A 46 -1.25 8.15 8.18
N TRP A 47 -0.68 8.03 9.39
CA TRP A 47 0.72 7.62 9.55
C TRP A 47 0.96 6.19 9.05
N ILE A 48 0.04 5.27 9.34
CA ILE A 48 0.11 3.89 8.84
C ILE A 48 -0.03 3.85 7.31
N ALA A 49 -0.99 4.58 6.75
CA ALA A 49 -1.19 4.67 5.30
C ALA A 49 0.07 5.20 4.59
N ARG A 50 0.76 6.16 5.21
CA ARG A 50 2.04 6.67 4.71
C ARG A 50 3.13 5.59 4.70
N ASP A 51 3.33 4.88 5.80
CA ASP A 51 4.33 3.79 5.88
C ASP A 51 4.06 2.70 4.82
N MET A 52 2.80 2.33 4.64
CA MET A 52 2.37 1.40 3.59
C MET A 52 2.71 1.93 2.19
N ALA A 53 2.40 3.19 1.90
CA ALA A 53 2.70 3.82 0.62
C ALA A 53 4.21 3.86 0.34
N GLU A 54 5.02 4.24 1.33
CA GLU A 54 6.49 4.25 1.22
C GLU A 54 7.03 2.84 0.92
N GLY A 55 6.51 1.81 1.59
CA GLY A 55 6.87 0.41 1.34
C GLY A 55 6.51 -0.07 -0.07
N ILE A 56 5.34 0.31 -0.59
CA ILE A 56 4.90 0.00 -1.96
C ILE A 56 5.83 0.67 -2.98
N VAL A 57 6.10 1.97 -2.82
CA VAL A 57 6.98 2.75 -3.71
C VAL A 57 8.40 2.18 -3.74
N ALA A 58 8.98 1.85 -2.58
CA ALA A 58 10.31 1.26 -2.49
C ALA A 58 10.40 -0.08 -3.26
N ARG A 59 9.35 -0.90 -3.17
CA ARG A 59 9.27 -2.18 -3.89
C ARG A 59 9.05 -2.01 -5.39
N MET A 60 8.32 -0.98 -5.82
CA MET A 60 8.17 -0.63 -7.23
C MET A 60 9.49 -0.15 -7.83
N GLY A 61 10.22 0.73 -7.13
CA GLY A 61 11.55 1.21 -7.56
C GLY A 61 12.57 0.09 -7.76
N ASN A 62 12.54 -0.94 -6.91
CA ASN A 62 13.41 -2.10 -7.03
C ASN A 62 13.06 -3.04 -8.22
N ARG A 63 11.80 -3.05 -8.68
CA ARG A 63 11.45 -3.77 -9.93
C ARG A 63 12.04 -3.10 -11.15
N SER A 64 11.95 -1.77 -11.21
CA SER A 64 12.48 -0.97 -12.32
C SER A 64 13.98 -1.16 -12.51
N ALA A 65 14.72 -1.35 -11.41
CA ALA A 65 16.16 -1.61 -11.45
C ALA A 65 16.50 -3.06 -11.85
N SER A 66 15.67 -4.04 -11.47
CA SER A 66 15.90 -5.46 -11.82
C SER A 66 15.63 -5.76 -13.30
N SER A 67 14.72 -5.02 -13.95
CA SER A 67 14.40 -5.21 -15.37
C SER A 67 15.45 -4.67 -16.36
N ILE A 68 16.49 -3.97 -15.89
CA ILE A 68 17.54 -3.38 -16.75
C ILE A 68 18.77 -4.30 -16.83
N GLY A 69 18.85 -5.36 -16.01
CA GLY A 69 20.01 -6.25 -15.93
C GLY A 69 19.96 -7.52 -16.79
N GLU A 70 18.86 -7.79 -17.50
CA GLU A 70 18.63 -9.08 -18.19
C GLU A 70 18.78 -9.02 -19.72
N THR A 71 19.43 -7.98 -20.25
CA THR A 71 19.82 -7.89 -21.67
C THR A 71 21.31 -7.62 -21.81
N ALA A 72 22.12 -8.66 -21.56
CA ALA A 72 23.53 -8.70 -21.96
C ALA A 72 23.94 -10.17 -22.14
N GLU A 73 23.51 -10.76 -23.25
CA GLU A 73 24.26 -11.85 -23.92
C GLU A 73 25.24 -11.22 -24.93
#